data_AF-A0A830D946-F1
#
_entry.id   AF-A0A830D946-F1
#
_cell.length_a   1.000
_cell.length_b   1.000
_cell.length_c   1.000
_cell.angle_alpha   90.00
_cell.angle_beta   90.00
_cell.angle_gamma   90.00
#
_symmetry.space_group_name_H-M   'P 1'
#
loop_
_entity.id
_entity.type
_entity.pdbx_description
1 polymer ?
#
loop_
_entity_poly.entity_id
_entity_poly.type
_entity_poly.pdbx_seq_one_letter_code
_entity_poly.pdbx_strand_id
1 'polypeptide(L)'
;MDNSAASFDPTHVTQISWSPRGFLYTGFLSDEECDHLISLAKDRLQKSMVADENGKSVESQERTSSGMFLQIAQDEIVSGVEAKIAAWTFLPQENGEGMQILHYEHGQKYVPHYDYFNDEVNLQLGGHRVATVLMYLSNVEKGGETVFLSTQVKDRQPKGDDRSYCAKQGFAGKNVRVCV
;
A
#
# COMPACT_ATOMS: atom_id res chain seq x y z
N MET A 1 -27.24 -14.15 3.25
CA MET A 1 -27.56 -12.76 3.61
C MET A 1 -27.17 -12.56 5.05
N ASP A 2 -25.90 -12.20 5.26
CA ASP A 2 -25.48 -11.48 6.45
C ASP A 2 -24.64 -10.32 5.89
N ASN A 3 -25.26 -9.14 5.85
CA ASN A 3 -24.67 -7.92 5.31
C ASN A 3 -24.29 -7.03 6.49
N SER A 4 -23.48 -7.58 7.39
CA SER A 4 -22.75 -6.79 8.37
C SER A 4 -21.75 -5.93 7.59
N ALA A 5 -22.19 -4.75 7.15
CA ALA A 5 -21.29 -3.74 6.61
C ALA A 5 -20.16 -3.53 7.63
N ALA A 6 -18.91 -3.67 7.18
CA ALA A 6 -17.76 -3.44 8.04
C ALA A 6 -17.90 -2.07 8.72
N SER A 7 -17.98 -2.07 10.06
CA SER A 7 -18.09 -0.85 10.85
C SER A 7 -16.68 -0.38 11.20
N PHE A 8 -16.37 0.86 10.83
CA PHE A 8 -15.10 1.49 11.14
C PHE A 8 -15.23 2.37 12.38
N ASP A 9 -14.28 2.23 13.30
CA ASP A 9 -14.14 3.10 14.45
C ASP A 9 -13.32 4.34 14.03
N PRO A 10 -13.93 5.53 13.93
CA PRO A 10 -13.22 6.74 13.51
C PRO A 10 -12.11 7.14 14.50
N THR A 11 -12.11 6.64 15.73
CA THR A 11 -11.06 6.93 16.72
C THR A 11 -9.71 6.29 16.35
N HIS A 12 -9.72 5.29 15.46
CA HIS A 12 -8.50 4.67 14.93
C HIS A 12 -7.91 5.43 13.74
N VAL A 13 -8.55 6.52 13.30
CA VAL A 13 -8.16 7.28 12.12
C VAL A 13 -7.35 8.50 12.50
N THR A 14 -6.12 8.56 12.01
CA THR A 14 -5.29 9.76 12.08
C THR A 14 -5.20 10.42 10.71
N GLN A 15 -5.64 11.67 10.61
CA GLN A 15 -5.44 12.44 9.39
C GLN A 15 -3.96 12.84 9.26
N ILE A 16 -3.34 12.46 8.15
CA ILE A 16 -1.93 12.72 7.87
C ILE A 16 -1.76 14.03 7.08
N SER A 17 -2.56 14.22 6.03
CA SER A 17 -2.44 15.36 5.12
C SER A 17 -3.75 15.62 4.39
N TRP A 18 -4.02 16.88 4.05
CA TRP A 18 -5.11 17.27 3.14
C TRP A 18 -4.66 17.41 1.69
N SER A 19 -3.36 17.61 1.43
CA SER A 19 -2.79 17.77 0.09
C SER A 19 -1.40 17.11 -0.04
N PRO A 20 -1.31 15.89 -0.62
CA PRO A 20 -2.42 15.01 -1.01
C PRO A 20 -3.23 14.56 0.21
N ARG A 21 -4.46 14.08 -0.01
CA ARG A 21 -5.28 13.48 1.06
C ARG A 21 -4.61 12.19 1.52
N GLY A 22 -4.28 12.12 2.80
CA GLY A 22 -3.68 10.95 3.43
C GLY A 22 -4.28 10.74 4.81
N PHE A 23 -4.70 9.51 5.08
CA PHE A 23 -5.26 9.07 6.35
C PHE A 23 -4.53 7.80 6.76
N LEU A 24 -4.44 7.59 8.06
CA LEU A 24 -3.83 6.40 8.65
C LEU A 24 -4.89 5.72 9.51
N TYR A 25 -5.12 4.42 9.31
CA TYR A 25 -6.07 3.65 10.10
C TYR A 25 -5.34 2.59 10.96
N THR A 26 -5.26 2.80 12.27
CA THR A 26 -4.61 1.82 13.15
C THR A 26 -5.48 0.58 13.37
N GLY A 27 -4.93 -0.62 13.17
CA GLY A 27 -5.66 -1.88 13.37
C GLY A 27 -6.71 -2.17 12.30
N PHE A 28 -6.45 -1.80 11.04
CA PHE A 28 -7.33 -2.10 9.90
C PHE A 28 -7.37 -3.62 9.59
N LEU A 29 -6.20 -4.26 9.68
CA LEU A 29 -6.05 -5.72 9.58
C LEU A 29 -5.82 -6.32 10.96
N SER A 30 -6.39 -7.49 11.20
CA SER A 30 -6.03 -8.33 12.34
C SER A 30 -4.67 -8.98 12.13
N ASP A 31 -4.11 -9.53 13.20
CA ASP A 31 -2.83 -10.23 13.14
C ASP A 31 -2.93 -11.50 12.27
N GLU A 32 -4.06 -12.20 12.36
CA GLU A 32 -4.38 -13.39 11.58
C GLU A 32 -4.54 -13.08 10.09
N GLU A 33 -5.20 -11.97 9.74
CA GLU A 33 -5.32 -11.53 8.34
C GLU A 33 -3.95 -11.18 7.75
N CYS A 34 -3.09 -10.48 8.51
CA CYS A 34 -1.73 -10.19 8.08
C CYS A 34 -0.94 -11.48 7.79
N ASP A 35 -0.95 -12.41 8.74
CA ASP A 35 -0.19 -13.66 8.63
C ASP A 35 -0.73 -14.55 7.51
N HIS A 36 -2.06 -14.56 7.30
CA HIS A 36 -2.69 -15.26 6.18
C HIS A 36 -2.23 -14.69 4.83
N LEU A 37 -2.29 -13.38 4.63
CA LEU A 37 -1.86 -12.73 3.38
C LEU A 37 -0.36 -12.99 3.09
N ILE A 38 0.49 -12.98 4.12
CA ILE A 38 1.91 -13.35 3.99
C ILE A 38 2.05 -14.81 3.58
N SER A 39 1.30 -15.72 4.20
CA SER A 39 1.36 -17.16 3.91
C SER A 39 0.98 -17.47 2.46
N LEU A 40 -0.02 -16.77 1.92
CA LEU A 40 -0.43 -16.87 0.52
C LEU A 40 0.69 -16.42 -0.42
N ALA A 41 1.53 -15.47 -0.01
CA ALA A 41 2.56 -14.90 -0.88
C ALA A 41 3.89 -15.65 -0.83
N LYS A 42 4.25 -16.23 0.32
CA LYS A 42 5.61 -16.69 0.65
C LYS A 42 6.33 -17.47 -0.46
N ASP A 43 5.66 -18.41 -1.11
CA ASP A 43 6.25 -19.29 -2.12
C ASP A 43 5.96 -18.86 -3.58
N ARG A 44 5.32 -17.70 -3.76
CA ARG A 44 4.85 -17.19 -5.07
C ARG A 44 5.43 -15.83 -5.44
N LEU A 45 6.25 -15.24 -4.57
CA LEU A 45 6.90 -13.95 -4.81
C LEU A 45 7.93 -14.05 -5.95
N GLN A 46 7.84 -13.13 -6.90
CA GLN A 46 8.81 -12.97 -7.98
C GLN A 46 9.44 -11.59 -7.91
N LYS A 47 10.65 -11.42 -8.46
CA LYS A 47 11.32 -10.12 -8.49
C LYS A 47 10.42 -9.10 -9.18
N SER A 48 10.26 -7.93 -8.57
CA SER A 48 9.38 -6.90 -9.10
C SER A 48 9.90 -6.37 -10.42
N MET A 49 8.98 -6.20 -11.35
CA MET A 49 9.24 -5.60 -12.65
C MET A 49 8.52 -4.24 -12.70
N VAL A 50 9.03 -3.31 -13.49
CA VAL A 50 8.34 -2.04 -13.81
C VAL A 50 7.96 -2.05 -15.29
N ALA A 51 6.91 -1.30 -15.64
CA ALA A 51 6.63 -1.00 -17.04
C ALA A 51 7.67 0.02 -17.54
N ASP A 52 8.33 -0.28 -18.66
CA ASP A 52 9.12 0.70 -19.40
C ASP A 52 8.21 1.70 -20.14
N GLU A 53 8.82 2.66 -20.85
CA GLU A 53 8.09 3.69 -21.62
C GLU A 53 7.16 3.11 -22.69
N ASN A 54 7.32 1.83 -23.06
CA ASN A 54 6.49 1.12 -24.04
C ASN A 54 5.51 0.13 -23.36
N GLY A 55 5.38 0.19 -22.03
CA GLY A 55 4.51 -0.70 -21.27
C GLY A 55 5.06 -2.12 -21.06
N LYS A 56 6.33 -2.38 -21.41
CA LYS A 56 6.94 -3.71 -21.27
C LYS A 56 7.51 -3.90 -19.86
N SER A 57 7.26 -5.06 -19.29
CA SER A 57 7.78 -5.46 -17.98
C SER A 57 9.30 -5.68 -18.02
N VAL A 58 10.06 -4.87 -17.28
CA VAL A 58 11.53 -4.94 -17.17
C VAL A 58 12.01 -4.96 -15.71
N GLU A 59 13.14 -5.62 -15.46
CA GLU A 59 13.77 -5.56 -14.13
C GLU A 59 14.21 -4.13 -13.82
N SER A 60 13.87 -3.65 -12.63
CA SER A 60 14.07 -2.25 -12.26
C SER A 60 15.09 -2.08 -11.14
N GLN A 61 15.94 -1.05 -11.27
CA GLN A 61 16.74 -0.52 -10.15
C GLN A 61 15.92 0.42 -9.26
N GLU A 62 14.72 0.79 -9.70
CA GLU A 62 13.83 1.75 -9.03
C GLU A 62 12.88 1.06 -8.06
N ARG A 63 12.42 -0.14 -8.40
CA ARG A 63 11.63 -1.02 -7.53
C ARG A 63 12.35 -2.36 -7.41
N THR A 64 12.99 -2.57 -6.27
CA THR A 64 13.86 -3.74 -6.06
C THR A 64 13.20 -4.81 -5.18
N SER A 65 11.91 -4.69 -4.87
CA SER A 65 11.15 -5.67 -4.08
C SER A 65 10.93 -6.99 -4.83
N SER A 66 10.44 -7.99 -4.13
CA SER A 66 9.69 -9.10 -4.75
C SER A 66 8.19 -8.89 -4.54
N GLY A 67 7.35 -9.37 -5.46
CA GLY A 67 5.91 -9.18 -5.40
C GLY A 67 5.09 -10.24 -6.11
N MET A 68 3.80 -10.26 -5.81
CA MET A 68 2.79 -11.04 -6.52
C MET A 68 1.41 -10.39 -6.37
N PHE A 69 0.46 -10.80 -7.22
CA PHE A 69 -0.95 -10.41 -7.10
C PHE A 69 -1.80 -11.58 -6.62
N LEU A 70 -2.58 -11.36 -5.57
CA LEU A 70 -3.65 -12.28 -5.18
C LEU A 70 -4.80 -12.17 -6.18
N GLN A 71 -5.53 -13.28 -6.36
CA GLN A 71 -6.75 -13.24 -7.15
C GLN A 71 -7.85 -12.51 -6.37
N ILE A 72 -8.74 -11.81 -7.08
CA ILE A 72 -9.90 -11.18 -6.46
C ILE A 72 -10.76 -12.27 -5.80
N ALA A 73 -11.17 -12.03 -4.55
CA ALA A 73 -11.94 -12.98 -3.76
C ALA A 73 -11.33 -14.40 -3.74
N GLN A 74 -10.00 -14.52 -3.71
CA GLN A 74 -9.28 -15.81 -3.76
C GLN A 74 -9.74 -16.78 -2.66
N ASP A 75 -10.00 -16.26 -1.47
CA ASP A 75 -10.57 -16.96 -0.33
C ASP A 75 -11.40 -16.01 0.55
N GLU A 76 -12.00 -16.53 1.62
CA GLU A 76 -12.88 -15.78 2.51
C GLU A 76 -12.17 -14.62 3.23
N ILE A 77 -10.90 -14.80 3.61
CA ILE A 77 -10.12 -13.74 4.27
C ILE A 77 -9.78 -12.64 3.26
N VAL A 78 -9.31 -13.02 2.07
CA VAL A 78 -9.03 -12.07 0.97
C VAL A 78 -10.28 -11.27 0.62
N SER A 79 -11.42 -11.95 0.45
CA SER A 79 -12.69 -11.29 0.14
C SER A 79 -13.17 -10.37 1.28
N GLY A 80 -12.99 -10.78 2.53
CA GLY A 80 -13.28 -9.95 3.70
C GLY A 80 -12.43 -8.68 3.75
N VAL A 81 -11.13 -8.79 3.45
CA VAL A 81 -10.23 -7.63 3.37
C VAL A 81 -10.62 -6.68 2.23
N GLU A 82 -10.94 -7.21 1.04
CA GLU A 82 -11.44 -6.41 -0.09
C GLU A 82 -12.74 -5.67 0.27
N ALA A 83 -13.68 -6.32 0.95
CA ALA A 83 -14.91 -5.70 1.42
C ALA A 83 -14.64 -4.59 2.46
N LYS A 84 -13.67 -4.79 3.37
CA LYS A 84 -13.23 -3.73 4.30
C LYS A 84 -12.64 -2.53 3.55
N ILE A 85 -11.81 -2.76 2.54
CA ILE A 85 -11.22 -1.68 1.71
C ILE A 85 -12.33 -0.89 1.02
N ALA A 86 -13.30 -1.58 0.39
CA ALA A 86 -14.43 -0.93 -0.27
C ALA A 86 -15.24 -0.07 0.71
N ALA A 87 -15.57 -0.62 1.89
CA ALA A 87 -16.31 0.10 2.92
C ALA A 87 -15.54 1.30 3.49
N TRP A 88 -14.22 1.20 3.68
CA TRP A 88 -13.38 2.29 4.18
C TRP A 88 -13.19 3.43 3.17
N THR A 89 -12.97 3.07 1.91
CA THR A 89 -12.72 4.04 0.83
C THR A 89 -14.01 4.66 0.29
N PHE A 90 -15.17 4.08 0.60
CA PHE A 90 -16.46 4.40 -0.02
C PHE A 90 -16.44 4.20 -1.54
N LEU A 91 -15.57 3.31 -2.03
CA LEU A 91 -15.48 2.94 -3.44
C LEU A 91 -16.08 1.53 -3.63
N PRO A 92 -16.77 1.26 -4.77
CA PRO A 92 -17.29 -0.06 -5.07
C PRO A 92 -16.17 -1.10 -5.14
N GLN A 93 -16.42 -2.31 -4.61
CA GLN A 93 -15.42 -3.38 -4.55
C GLN A 93 -14.97 -3.82 -5.95
N GLU A 94 -15.87 -3.77 -6.93
CA GLU A 94 -15.61 -4.09 -8.34
C GLU A 94 -14.59 -3.16 -9.02
N ASN A 95 -14.30 -2.00 -8.42
CA ASN A 95 -13.27 -1.09 -8.91
C ASN A 95 -11.87 -1.45 -8.39
N GLY A 96 -11.76 -2.39 -7.44
CA GLY A 96 -10.51 -2.82 -6.86
C GLY A 96 -9.71 -3.73 -7.81
N GLU A 97 -8.41 -3.47 -7.90
CA GLU A 97 -7.46 -4.45 -8.45
C GLU A 97 -7.21 -5.57 -7.41
N GLY A 98 -6.76 -6.74 -7.87
CA GLY A 98 -6.30 -7.80 -6.97
C GLY A 98 -5.20 -7.29 -6.03
N MET A 99 -5.20 -7.73 -4.77
CA MET A 99 -4.22 -7.24 -3.79
C MET A 99 -2.79 -7.57 -4.21
N GLN A 100 -1.95 -6.55 -4.32
CA GLN A 100 -0.52 -6.70 -4.60
C GLN A 100 0.27 -6.87 -3.29
N ILE A 101 0.86 -8.05 -3.09
CA ILE A 101 1.73 -8.33 -1.94
C ILE A 101 3.17 -8.05 -2.34
N LEU A 102 3.89 -7.30 -1.49
CA LEU A 102 5.28 -6.90 -1.71
C LEU A 102 6.15 -7.26 -0.51
N HIS A 103 7.34 -7.76 -0.81
CA HIS A 103 8.36 -8.08 0.17
C HIS A 103 9.65 -7.31 -0.15
N TYR A 104 10.15 -6.59 0.86
CA TYR A 104 11.39 -5.83 0.79
C TYR A 104 12.42 -6.45 1.74
N GLU A 105 13.50 -6.96 1.18
CA GLU A 105 14.67 -7.38 1.94
C GLU A 105 15.53 -6.18 2.36
N HIS A 106 16.54 -6.44 3.18
CA HIS A 106 17.46 -5.41 3.62
C HIS A 106 18.10 -4.66 2.44
N GLY A 107 17.98 -3.33 2.44
CA GLY A 107 18.52 -2.45 1.39
C GLY A 107 17.65 -2.33 0.14
N GLN A 108 16.58 -3.11 0.00
CA GLN A 108 15.62 -2.93 -1.07
C GLN A 108 14.75 -1.69 -0.85
N LYS A 109 14.28 -1.09 -1.94
CA LYS A 109 13.52 0.15 -1.92
C LYS A 109 12.56 0.25 -3.11
N TYR A 110 11.66 1.22 -3.00
CA TYR A 110 10.95 1.80 -4.13
C TYR A 110 11.27 3.29 -4.16
N VAL A 111 11.76 3.79 -5.30
CA VAL A 111 11.88 5.23 -5.54
C VAL A 111 10.49 5.90 -5.55
N PRO A 112 10.43 7.21 -5.25
CA PRO A 112 9.18 7.98 -5.35
C PRO A 112 8.55 7.87 -6.74
N HIS A 113 7.26 7.61 -6.78
CA HIS A 113 6.47 7.48 -8.01
C HIS A 113 5.03 7.95 -7.76
N TYR A 114 4.25 7.99 -8.83
CA TYR A 114 2.81 8.13 -8.76
C TYR A 114 2.14 6.79 -9.02
N ASP A 115 1.05 6.51 -8.32
CA ASP A 115 0.31 5.25 -8.49
C ASP A 115 -0.59 5.28 -9.74
N TYR A 116 -0.96 6.47 -10.21
CA TYR A 116 -1.76 6.62 -11.43
C TYR A 116 -0.92 6.38 -12.69
N PHE A 117 -1.57 5.86 -13.73
CA PHE A 117 -0.93 5.64 -15.02
C PHE A 117 -0.81 6.94 -15.82
N ASN A 118 0.32 7.08 -16.52
CA ASN A 118 0.58 8.16 -17.48
C ASN A 118 0.55 7.68 -18.93
N ASP A 119 0.55 6.36 -19.16
CA ASP A 119 0.56 5.79 -20.50
C ASP A 119 -0.86 5.51 -20.99
N GLU A 120 -1.12 5.84 -22.26
CA GLU A 120 -2.47 5.72 -22.85
C GLU A 120 -3.00 4.27 -22.85
N VAL A 121 -2.10 3.28 -22.83
CA VAL A 121 -2.45 1.86 -22.91
C VAL A 121 -3.14 1.39 -21.62
N ASN A 122 -2.53 1.63 -20.46
CA ASN A 122 -3.15 1.28 -19.18
C ASN A 122 -4.44 2.08 -18.92
N LEU A 123 -4.50 3.33 -19.40
CA LEU A 123 -5.70 4.15 -19.27
C LEU A 123 -6.89 3.64 -20.07
N GLN A 124 -6.64 3.13 -21.28
CA GLN A 124 -7.70 2.54 -22.11
C GLN A 124 -8.16 1.17 -21.60
N LEU A 125 -7.29 0.40 -20.95
CA LEU A 125 -7.58 -0.97 -20.51
C LEU A 125 -8.16 -1.07 -19.09
N GLY A 126 -7.67 -0.26 -18.16
CA GLY A 126 -8.02 -0.36 -16.73
C GLY A 126 -8.51 0.94 -16.09
N GLY A 127 -8.44 2.08 -16.80
CA GLY A 127 -8.76 3.39 -16.25
C GLY A 127 -7.68 3.96 -15.32
N HIS A 128 -7.97 5.10 -14.67
CA HIS A 128 -7.06 5.73 -13.71
C HIS A 128 -7.31 5.24 -12.28
N ARG A 129 -6.24 5.00 -11.52
CA ARG A 129 -6.30 4.81 -10.06
C ARG A 129 -6.60 6.14 -9.37
N VAL A 130 -7.66 6.16 -8.56
CA VAL A 130 -8.12 7.35 -7.82
C VAL A 130 -7.69 7.36 -6.36
N ALA A 131 -7.34 6.20 -5.80
CA ALA A 131 -6.90 6.02 -4.43
C ALA A 131 -6.04 4.75 -4.31
N THR A 132 -5.17 4.73 -3.31
CA THR A 132 -4.35 3.57 -2.93
C THR A 132 -4.49 3.34 -1.43
N VAL A 133 -4.64 2.08 -1.03
CA VAL A 133 -4.60 1.64 0.37
C VAL A 133 -3.34 0.81 0.56
N LEU A 134 -2.47 1.18 1.49
CA LEU A 134 -1.17 0.56 1.71
C LEU A 134 -1.11 -0.12 3.08
N MET A 135 -1.43 -1.41 3.08
CA MET A 135 -1.47 -2.20 4.31
C MET A 135 -0.08 -2.78 4.66
N TYR A 136 0.44 -2.45 5.83
CA TYR A 136 1.68 -3.07 6.35
C TYR A 136 1.37 -4.41 7.02
N LEU A 137 1.93 -5.48 6.48
CA LEU A 137 1.69 -6.85 6.97
C LEU A 137 2.69 -7.29 8.05
N SER A 138 3.80 -6.57 8.21
CA SER A 138 4.84 -6.90 9.20
C SER A 138 5.46 -5.64 9.82
N ASN A 139 6.00 -5.81 11.03
CA ASN A 139 6.75 -4.75 11.70
C ASN A 139 8.17 -4.67 11.13
N VAL A 140 8.65 -3.46 10.86
CA VAL A 140 10.02 -3.23 10.37
C VAL A 140 10.80 -2.48 11.44
N GLU A 141 11.91 -3.06 11.90
CA GLU A 141 12.72 -2.48 12.98
C GLU A 141 13.32 -1.12 12.62
N LYS A 142 13.81 -0.97 11.38
CA LYS A 142 14.41 0.27 10.89
C LYS A 142 14.20 0.44 9.38
N GLY A 143 13.83 1.65 8.98
CA GLY A 143 13.60 1.98 7.58
C GLY A 143 12.26 1.48 7.03
N GLY A 144 12.14 1.46 5.70
CA GLY A 144 10.95 0.99 4.97
C GLY A 144 9.77 1.97 5.00
N GLU A 145 9.98 3.21 5.45
CA GLU A 145 8.89 4.17 5.60
C GLU A 145 8.27 4.53 4.25
N THR A 146 6.95 4.72 4.21
CA THR A 146 6.28 5.32 3.05
C THR A 146 6.42 6.83 3.13
N VAL A 147 7.16 7.41 2.20
CA VAL A 147 7.52 8.83 2.21
C VAL A 147 6.79 9.61 1.13
N PHE A 148 5.98 10.56 1.56
CA PHE A 148 5.34 11.54 0.69
C PHE A 148 6.22 12.79 0.61
N LEU A 149 6.86 13.00 -0.55
CA LEU A 149 7.75 14.15 -0.80
C LEU A 149 6.97 15.44 -1.12
N SER A 150 5.88 15.31 -1.89
CA SER A 150 5.07 16.43 -2.37
C SER A 150 3.88 16.71 -1.44
N THR A 151 4.15 17.02 -0.18
CA THR A 151 3.11 17.38 0.80
C THR A 151 3.42 18.68 1.52
N GLN A 152 2.37 19.46 1.79
CA GLN A 152 2.47 20.72 2.53
C GLN A 152 2.84 20.52 4.01
N VAL A 153 2.77 19.29 4.53
CA VAL A 153 3.05 18.97 5.94
C VAL A 153 4.43 18.34 6.17
N LYS A 154 5.29 18.28 5.15
CA LYS A 154 6.60 17.60 5.23
C LYS A 154 7.47 18.07 6.41
N ASP A 155 7.40 19.37 6.72
CA ASP A 155 8.20 20.04 7.75
C ASP A 155 7.55 19.97 9.15
N ARG A 156 6.28 19.54 9.23
CA ARG A 156 5.55 19.43 10.51
C ARG A 156 5.93 18.19 11.31
N GLN A 157 6.54 17.21 10.66
CA GLN A 157 6.89 15.95 11.28
C GLN A 157 8.32 15.99 11.85
N PRO A 158 8.52 15.70 13.16
CA PRO A 158 9.86 15.66 13.75
C PRO A 158 10.78 14.69 13.00
N LYS A 159 11.99 15.14 12.66
CA LYS A 159 12.99 14.38 11.91
C LYS A 159 14.05 13.79 12.86
N GLY A 160 13.60 12.93 13.77
CA GLY A 160 14.46 12.26 14.76
C GLY A 160 15.51 11.35 14.12
N ASP A 161 16.51 10.95 14.92
CA ASP A 161 17.60 10.08 14.48
C ASP A 161 17.20 8.62 14.26
N ASP A 162 16.01 8.23 14.73
CA ASP A 162 15.41 6.91 14.48
C ASP A 162 14.92 6.73 13.03
N ARG A 163 14.90 7.81 12.24
CA ARG A 163 14.36 7.81 10.86
C ARG A 163 15.42 7.58 9.81
N SER A 164 15.03 6.89 8.74
CA SER A 164 15.87 6.74 7.56
C SER A 164 16.16 8.09 6.89
N TYR A 165 17.23 8.14 6.09
CA TYR A 165 17.53 9.31 5.27
C TYR A 165 16.34 9.73 4.39
N CYS A 166 15.64 8.76 3.78
CA CYS A 166 14.46 9.01 2.96
C CYS A 166 13.33 9.62 3.79
N ALA A 167 13.05 9.08 4.98
CA ALA A 167 12.00 9.60 5.87
C ALA A 167 12.27 11.02 6.40
N LYS A 168 13.53 11.46 6.35
CA LYS A 168 13.90 12.85 6.66
C LYS A 168 13.56 13.83 5.52
N GLN A 169 13.39 13.37 4.29
CA GLN A 169 13.13 14.23 3.12
C GLN A 169 11.65 14.59 2.89
N GLY A 170 10.71 13.86 3.48
CA GLY A 170 9.27 14.09 3.28
C GLY A 170 8.44 13.70 4.51
N PHE A 171 7.11 13.71 4.41
CA PHE A 171 6.27 13.14 5.47
C PHE A 171 6.32 11.61 5.38
N ALA A 172 6.67 10.94 6.48
CA ALA A 172 6.89 9.50 6.51
C ALA A 172 5.87 8.80 7.43
N GLY A 173 5.14 7.81 6.92
CA GLY A 173 4.43 6.83 7.75
C GLY A 173 5.43 5.89 8.45
N LYS A 174 5.21 5.54 9.72
CA LYS A 174 6.11 4.64 10.46
C LYS A 174 5.59 3.20 10.40
N ASN A 175 6.51 2.26 10.14
CA ASN A 175 6.27 0.82 10.07
C ASN A 175 6.18 0.15 11.44
N VAL A 176 5.21 0.56 12.24
CA VAL A 176 4.61 -0.37 13.20
C VAL A 176 3.41 -1.00 12.47
N ARG A 177 2.81 -2.12 12.90
CA ARG A 177 1.51 -2.60 12.37
C ARG A 177 0.48 -1.48 12.51
N VAL A 178 0.44 -0.63 11.48
CA VAL A 178 -0.14 0.70 11.46
C VAL A 178 -0.58 0.84 10.01
N CYS A 179 -1.71 0.22 9.70
CA CYS A 179 -2.23 0.12 8.35
C CYS A 179 -2.47 1.53 7.78
N VAL A 180 -1.80 1.89 6.68
CA VAL A 180 -1.97 3.19 5.99
C VAL A 180 -2.98 3.06 4.85
#